data_AF-A0A6B9YPZ5-F1
#
_entry.id   AF-A0A6B9YPZ5-F1
#
_cell.length_a   1.000
_cell.length_b   1.000
_cell.length_c   1.000
_cell.angle_alpha   90.00
_cell.angle_beta   90.00
_cell.angle_gamma   90.00
#
_symmetry.space_group_name_H-M   'P 1'
#
loop_
_entity.id
_entity.type
_entity.pdbx_description
1 polymer ?
#
loop_
_entity_poly.entity_id
_entity_poly.type
_entity_poly.pdbx_seq_one_letter_code
_entity_poly.pdbx_strand_id
1 'polypeptide(L)'
;MEINFHHMLVIVAFCISPLCSIGAQVSNANSNSSSYKSSSPSGDISPVTEQKCQQLLVAAHRRNVENCRRGSSPCDLAMLSGPETIALAISNHQRNVTACMDGYEPCNHEMLTPKEAQAIAEAERQHNISQCSNGWKPCDLSRLNTQERSATAAADKQRKISDCVNGIDSCDHVSLTNAEATSVSEARNARNFSACTNGWTTCDRSKLTLQEERVVALTDRRLNYSACEDRSVACDYSLLTKSEANLLQGAEQQRNFNACRTGYGYCDLFRLTEREAHIIAAKSQSAIK
;
A
#
# COMPACT_ATOMS: atom_id res chain seq x y z
N MET A 1 82.94 -25.32 24.15
CA MET A 1 83.36 -26.65 23.72
C MET A 1 82.93 -26.78 22.26
N GLU A 2 83.80 -26.31 21.38
CA GLU A 2 83.70 -26.53 19.94
C GLU A 2 84.11 -27.96 19.64
N ILE A 3 83.43 -28.64 18.70
CA ILE A 3 84.10 -29.46 17.67
C ILE A 3 83.28 -29.36 16.38
N ASN A 4 83.88 -28.76 15.37
CA ASN A 4 83.57 -28.89 13.95
C ASN A 4 84.43 -30.04 13.40
N PHE A 5 83.93 -30.84 12.44
CA PHE A 5 84.61 -31.04 11.14
C PHE A 5 83.73 -31.80 10.15
N HIS A 6 83.86 -31.36 8.89
CA HIS A 6 83.15 -31.76 7.68
C HIS A 6 83.33 -33.24 7.27
N HIS A 7 82.34 -33.79 6.56
CA HIS A 7 82.53 -34.21 5.16
C HIS A 7 81.20 -34.33 4.39
N MET A 8 81.24 -33.83 3.16
CA MET A 8 80.22 -33.81 2.12
C MET A 8 79.60 -35.17 1.79
N LEU A 9 78.28 -35.19 1.54
CA LEU A 9 77.73 -35.93 0.40
C LEU A 9 76.45 -35.24 -0.13
N VAL A 10 76.54 -34.78 -1.36
CA VAL A 10 75.44 -34.33 -2.23
C VAL A 10 74.49 -35.50 -2.49
N ILE A 11 73.16 -35.29 -2.48
CA ILE A 11 72.18 -35.90 -3.40
C ILE A 11 70.77 -35.28 -3.18
N VAL A 12 70.37 -34.49 -4.18
CA VAL A 12 69.05 -34.34 -4.85
C VAL A 12 67.79 -34.11 -4.00
N ALA A 13 67.30 -32.87 -4.08
CA ALA A 13 65.95 -32.46 -3.76
C ALA A 13 64.92 -33.08 -4.73
N PHE A 14 63.96 -33.84 -4.20
CA PHE A 14 62.72 -34.18 -4.89
C PHE A 14 61.60 -33.27 -4.34
N CYS A 15 61.36 -32.14 -5.02
CA CYS A 15 60.11 -31.40 -4.89
C CYS A 15 59.03 -32.16 -5.66
N ILE A 16 58.30 -33.03 -4.96
CA ILE A 16 57.05 -33.57 -5.48
C ILE A 16 55.99 -32.49 -5.26
N SER A 17 55.69 -31.74 -6.31
CA SER A 17 54.54 -30.83 -6.35
C SER A 17 53.25 -31.64 -6.14
N PRO A 18 52.36 -31.26 -5.20
CA PRO A 18 51.03 -31.83 -5.20
C PRO A 18 50.28 -31.25 -6.40
N LEU A 19 50.00 -32.12 -7.36
CA LEU A 19 48.97 -31.92 -8.36
C LEU A 19 47.70 -31.42 -7.67
N CYS A 20 47.13 -30.32 -8.17
CA CYS A 20 45.82 -29.82 -7.78
C CYS A 20 44.75 -30.86 -8.12
N SER A 21 44.61 -31.87 -7.26
CA SER A 21 43.54 -32.85 -7.28
C SER A 21 42.65 -32.56 -6.07
N ILE A 22 41.68 -31.66 -6.23
CA ILE A 22 40.47 -31.68 -5.40
C ILE A 22 39.29 -31.50 -6.34
N GLY A 23 38.52 -32.58 -6.48
CA GLY A 23 37.22 -32.56 -7.14
C GLY A 23 36.26 -31.68 -6.35
N ALA A 24 35.83 -30.57 -6.94
CA ALA A 24 34.54 -29.99 -6.64
C ALA A 24 33.55 -30.60 -7.64
N GLN A 25 32.74 -31.55 -7.18
CA GLN A 25 31.52 -31.98 -7.85
C GLN A 25 30.59 -30.76 -7.93
N VAL A 26 30.69 -30.00 -9.01
CA VAL A 26 29.64 -29.07 -9.42
C VAL A 26 28.63 -29.92 -10.18
N SER A 27 27.62 -30.41 -9.48
CA SER A 27 26.38 -30.87 -10.10
C SER A 27 25.71 -29.67 -10.75
N ASN A 28 25.95 -29.47 -12.04
CA ASN A 28 25.09 -28.62 -12.87
C ASN A 28 24.52 -29.44 -14.01
N ALA A 29 23.22 -29.71 -13.90
CA ALA A 29 22.41 -30.09 -15.02
C ALA A 29 22.37 -28.94 -16.04
N ASN A 30 22.33 -29.33 -17.31
CA ASN A 30 22.04 -28.55 -18.51
C ASN A 30 23.12 -27.63 -19.09
N SER A 31 23.86 -28.28 -20.01
CA SER A 31 23.86 -27.98 -21.44
C SER A 31 24.80 -26.91 -22.00
N ASN A 32 25.50 -27.35 -23.05
CA ASN A 32 26.29 -26.61 -24.04
C ASN A 32 27.66 -26.08 -23.61
N SER A 33 28.72 -26.83 -23.93
CA SER A 33 29.32 -26.64 -25.25
C SER A 33 30.27 -27.78 -25.62
N SER A 34 30.29 -27.99 -26.92
CA SER A 34 31.03 -28.96 -27.72
C SER A 34 32.54 -28.90 -27.52
N SER A 35 33.14 -30.09 -27.48
CA SER A 35 34.37 -30.44 -28.20
C SER A 35 35.62 -29.59 -27.98
N TYR A 36 36.50 -30.03 -27.08
CA TYR A 36 37.94 -29.94 -27.35
C TYR A 36 38.63 -31.28 -27.02
N LYS A 37 39.14 -31.90 -28.09
CA LYS A 37 39.94 -33.13 -28.09
C LYS A 37 41.14 -32.98 -27.16
N SER A 38 41.33 -33.97 -26.31
CA SER A 38 42.57 -34.20 -25.57
C SER A 38 43.66 -34.69 -26.51
N SER A 39 44.60 -33.81 -26.81
CA SER A 39 45.94 -34.17 -27.26
C SER A 39 46.93 -33.40 -26.40
N SER A 40 47.50 -34.09 -25.40
CA SER A 40 48.71 -33.62 -24.72
C SER A 40 49.90 -33.83 -25.68
N PRO A 41 50.86 -32.89 -25.72
CA PRO A 41 52.10 -33.21 -25.03
C PRO A 41 52.75 -32.00 -24.33
N SER A 42 53.33 -32.28 -23.16
CA SER A 42 54.51 -31.61 -22.58
C SER A 42 54.84 -30.19 -23.06
N GLY A 43 54.55 -29.18 -22.24
CA GLY A 43 54.99 -27.80 -22.46
C GLY A 43 55.02 -27.02 -21.15
N ASP A 44 56.06 -26.19 -21.00
CA ASP A 44 56.38 -25.33 -19.86
C ASP A 44 55.15 -24.77 -19.13
N ILE A 45 55.09 -25.02 -17.82
CA ILE A 45 54.19 -24.28 -16.92
C ILE A 45 54.76 -22.86 -16.82
N SER A 46 54.38 -22.01 -17.79
CA SER A 46 54.79 -20.61 -17.84
C SER A 46 54.22 -19.82 -16.64
N PRO A 47 54.96 -18.83 -16.11
CA PRO A 47 54.53 -17.99 -14.97
C PRO A 47 53.22 -17.22 -15.19
N VAL A 48 52.81 -17.04 -16.45
CA VAL A 48 51.52 -16.44 -16.85
C VAL A 48 50.33 -17.30 -16.42
N THR A 49 50.46 -18.62 -16.42
CA THR A 49 49.41 -19.55 -16.00
C THR A 49 49.26 -19.56 -14.48
N GLU A 50 50.37 -19.44 -13.74
CA GLU A 50 50.37 -19.35 -12.28
C GLU A 50 49.73 -18.06 -11.77
N GLN A 51 50.09 -16.91 -12.36
CA GLN A 51 49.45 -15.62 -12.06
C GLN A 51 47.94 -15.65 -12.33
N LYS A 52 47.52 -16.26 -13.45
CA LYS A 52 46.09 -16.39 -13.79
C LYS A 52 45.34 -17.27 -12.78
N CYS A 53 45.95 -18.36 -12.33
CA CYS A 53 45.37 -19.21 -11.28
C CYS A 53 45.25 -18.47 -9.94
N GLN A 54 46.29 -17.73 -9.53
CA GLN A 54 46.23 -16.92 -8.31
C GLN A 54 45.12 -15.86 -8.37
N GLN A 55 44.94 -15.19 -9.51
CA GLN A 55 43.85 -14.22 -9.70
C GLN A 55 42.46 -14.86 -9.57
N LEU A 56 42.27 -16.06 -10.12
CA LEU A 56 41.00 -16.78 -10.02
C LEU A 56 40.70 -17.20 -8.57
N LEU A 57 41.70 -17.62 -7.81
CA LEU A 57 41.56 -17.97 -6.39
C LEU A 57 41.18 -16.73 -5.55
N VAL A 58 41.84 -15.59 -5.78
CA VAL A 58 41.49 -14.32 -5.11
C VAL A 58 40.07 -13.89 -5.44
N ALA A 59 39.64 -14.00 -6.70
CA ALA A 59 38.28 -13.67 -7.11
C ALA A 59 37.23 -14.62 -6.52
N ALA A 60 37.54 -15.92 -6.40
CA ALA A 60 36.67 -16.89 -5.75
C ALA A 60 36.55 -16.62 -4.25
N HIS A 61 37.67 -16.38 -3.56
CA HIS A 61 37.69 -15.99 -2.15
C HIS A 61 36.89 -14.72 -1.89
N ARG A 62 37.08 -13.68 -2.71
CA ARG A 62 36.33 -12.42 -2.60
C ARG A 62 34.82 -12.64 -2.73
N ARG A 63 34.39 -13.47 -3.69
CA ARG A 63 32.97 -13.83 -3.84
C ARG A 63 32.45 -14.59 -2.62
N ASN A 64 33.22 -15.52 -2.07
CA ASN A 64 32.84 -16.23 -0.84
C ASN A 64 32.63 -15.27 0.33
N VAL A 65 33.57 -14.33 0.55
CA VAL A 65 33.45 -13.30 1.59
C VAL A 65 32.21 -12.41 1.38
N GLU A 66 31.94 -11.99 0.14
CA GLU A 66 30.75 -11.20 -0.20
C GLU A 66 29.45 -11.96 0.07
N ASN A 67 29.37 -13.22 -0.35
CA ASN A 67 28.22 -14.09 -0.09
C ASN A 67 27.97 -14.26 1.41
N CYS A 68 29.01 -14.59 2.18
CA CYS A 68 28.91 -14.72 3.63
C CYS A 68 28.44 -13.42 4.30
N ARG A 69 28.99 -12.27 3.90
CA ARG A 69 28.57 -10.97 4.42
C ARG A 69 27.11 -10.64 4.12
N ARG A 70 26.57 -11.13 3.00
CA ARG A 70 25.16 -10.95 2.61
C ARG A 70 24.23 -12.06 3.11
N GLY A 71 24.75 -13.08 3.80
CA GLY A 71 23.98 -14.27 4.18
C GLY A 71 23.49 -15.08 2.96
N SER A 72 24.16 -14.96 1.82
CA SER A 72 23.81 -15.66 0.58
C SER A 72 24.56 -16.98 0.47
N SER A 73 23.89 -18.02 -0.05
CA SER A 73 24.51 -19.31 -0.35
C SER A 73 25.07 -19.33 -1.78
N PRO A 74 26.26 -19.94 -2.03
CA PRO A 74 27.11 -20.62 -1.06
C PRO A 74 27.98 -19.64 -0.26
N CYS A 75 28.11 -19.91 1.05
CA CYS A 75 29.07 -19.30 1.96
C CYS A 75 29.83 -20.42 2.67
N ASP A 76 31.09 -20.61 2.30
CA ASP A 76 31.98 -21.58 2.94
C ASP A 76 32.81 -20.88 4.02
N LEU A 77 32.46 -21.14 5.29
CA LEU A 77 33.14 -20.57 6.44
C LEU A 77 34.58 -21.07 6.57
N ALA A 78 34.91 -22.26 6.06
CA ALA A 78 36.25 -22.83 6.13
C ALA A 78 37.25 -22.08 5.25
N MET A 79 36.77 -21.32 4.25
CA MET A 79 37.61 -20.52 3.37
C MET A 79 37.89 -19.11 3.92
N LEU A 80 37.30 -18.70 5.05
CA LEU A 80 37.52 -17.37 5.62
C LEU A 80 38.82 -17.31 6.44
N SER A 81 39.55 -16.20 6.30
CA SER A 81 40.65 -15.87 7.20
C SER A 81 40.14 -15.46 8.58
N GLY A 82 41.01 -15.48 9.60
CA GLY A 82 40.67 -15.03 10.96
C GLY A 82 40.02 -13.63 11.01
N PRO A 83 40.61 -12.59 10.37
CA PRO A 83 39.99 -11.27 10.31
C PRO A 83 38.63 -11.24 9.60
N GLU A 84 38.45 -12.06 8.55
CA GLU A 84 37.17 -12.13 7.83
C GLU A 84 36.08 -12.80 8.65
N THR A 85 36.42 -13.84 9.42
CA THR A 85 35.50 -14.48 10.36
C THR A 85 35.06 -13.51 11.46
N ILE A 86 35.98 -12.72 12.02
CA ILE A 86 35.65 -11.68 13.02
C ILE A 86 34.73 -10.62 12.39
N ALA A 87 35.06 -10.12 11.19
CA ALA A 87 34.24 -9.14 10.50
C ALA A 87 32.84 -9.67 10.17
N LEU A 88 32.72 -10.96 9.81
CA LEU A 88 31.43 -11.60 9.59
C LEU A 88 30.61 -11.71 10.88
N ALA A 89 31.24 -12.09 11.99
CA ALA A 89 30.58 -12.15 13.30
C ALA A 89 30.02 -10.79 13.73
N ILE A 90 30.81 -9.71 13.58
CA ILE A 90 30.36 -8.34 13.84
C ILE A 90 29.17 -7.98 12.95
N SER A 91 29.25 -8.29 11.65
CA SER A 91 28.16 -8.00 10.70
C SER A 91 26.89 -8.79 11.02
N ASN A 92 27.00 -10.04 11.47
CA ASN A 92 25.87 -10.86 11.89
C ASN A 92 25.23 -10.29 13.16
N HIS A 93 26.05 -9.94 14.16
CA HIS A 93 25.60 -9.30 15.40
C HIS A 93 24.84 -8.00 15.12
N GLN A 94 25.41 -7.12 14.28
CA GLN A 94 24.77 -5.87 13.90
C GLN A 94 23.42 -6.09 13.20
N ARG A 95 23.34 -7.08 12.30
CA ARG A 95 22.06 -7.45 11.66
C ARG A 95 21.04 -7.94 12.67
N ASN A 96 21.45 -8.76 13.63
CA ASN A 96 20.58 -9.26 14.68
C ASN A 96 20.04 -8.11 15.54
N VAL A 97 20.91 -7.20 15.99
CA VAL A 97 20.49 -6.01 16.75
C VAL A 97 19.50 -5.16 15.96
N THR A 98 19.76 -4.91 14.67
CA THR A 98 18.83 -4.15 13.81
C THR A 98 17.50 -4.88 13.63
N ALA A 99 17.51 -6.18 13.33
CA ALA A 99 16.28 -6.96 13.19
C ALA A 99 15.42 -6.91 14.46
N CYS A 100 16.04 -7.09 15.62
CA CYS A 100 15.37 -6.99 16.92
C CYS A 100 14.79 -5.58 17.18
N MET A 101 15.56 -4.53 16.91
CA MET A 101 15.11 -3.14 17.07
C MET A 101 13.90 -2.81 16.19
N ASP A 102 13.90 -3.33 14.97
CA ASP A 102 12.83 -3.10 13.99
C ASP A 102 11.64 -4.06 14.18
N GLY A 103 11.77 -5.06 15.07
CA GLY A 103 10.75 -6.09 15.30
C GLY A 103 10.60 -7.11 14.17
N TYR A 104 11.66 -7.33 13.39
CA TYR A 104 11.71 -8.34 12.32
C TYR A 104 12.26 -9.68 12.81
N GLU A 105 11.65 -10.76 12.36
CA GLU A 105 12.15 -12.12 12.55
C GLU A 105 13.10 -12.55 11.40
N PRO A 106 14.21 -13.26 11.68
CA PRO A 106 14.61 -13.77 12.99
C PRO A 106 15.33 -12.72 13.86
N CYS A 107 14.93 -12.60 15.13
CA CYS A 107 15.66 -11.88 16.18
C CYS A 107 16.11 -12.85 17.27
N ASN A 108 17.43 -13.03 17.45
CA ASN A 108 17.98 -13.87 18.50
C ASN A 108 18.46 -13.03 19.69
N HIS A 109 17.69 -13.04 20.79
CA HIS A 109 18.03 -12.32 22.01
C HIS A 109 19.29 -12.85 22.71
N GLU A 110 19.68 -14.11 22.50
CA GLU A 110 20.88 -14.69 23.11
C GLU A 110 22.18 -14.07 22.56
N MET A 111 22.12 -13.47 21.37
CA MET A 111 23.26 -12.79 20.76
C MET A 111 23.45 -11.36 21.29
N LEU A 112 22.51 -10.83 22.08
CA LEU A 112 22.54 -9.43 22.53
C LEU A 112 23.44 -9.24 23.75
N THR A 113 24.17 -8.13 23.78
CA THR A 113 24.76 -7.64 25.02
C THR A 113 23.66 -7.13 25.96
N PRO A 114 23.92 -7.04 27.29
CA PRO A 114 22.92 -6.53 28.23
C PRO A 114 22.40 -5.12 27.88
N LYS A 115 23.26 -4.26 27.33
CA LYS A 115 22.87 -2.90 26.90
C LYS A 115 21.97 -2.93 25.66
N GLU A 116 22.27 -3.78 24.69
CA GLU A 116 21.44 -3.94 23.49
C GLU A 116 20.09 -4.55 23.86
N ALA A 117 20.07 -5.58 24.72
CA ALA A 117 18.84 -6.19 25.21
C ALA A 117 17.93 -5.18 25.93
N GLN A 118 18.50 -4.30 26.76
CA GLN A 118 17.72 -3.24 27.41
C GLN A 118 17.12 -2.25 26.40
N ALA A 119 17.89 -1.85 25.39
CA ALA A 119 17.44 -0.90 24.39
C ALA A 119 16.37 -1.52 23.46
N ILE A 120 16.53 -2.79 23.09
CA ILE A 120 15.54 -3.56 22.31
C ILE A 120 14.26 -3.77 23.11
N ALA A 121 14.35 -4.11 24.41
CA ALA A 121 13.18 -4.28 25.26
C ALA A 121 12.34 -2.99 25.35
N GLU A 122 12.99 -1.82 25.38
CA GLU A 122 12.30 -0.54 25.31
C GLU A 122 11.65 -0.31 23.94
N ALA A 123 12.36 -0.59 22.85
CA ALA A 123 11.81 -0.48 21.49
C ALA A 123 10.57 -1.37 21.29
N GLU A 124 10.62 -2.63 21.73
CA GLU A 124 9.49 -3.56 21.69
C GLU A 124 8.32 -3.08 22.55
N ARG A 125 8.61 -2.53 23.73
CA ARG A 125 7.58 -1.96 24.60
C ARG A 125 6.89 -0.77 23.93
N GLN A 126 7.64 0.15 23.34
CA GLN A 126 7.10 1.29 22.59
C GLN A 126 6.28 0.81 21.38
N HIS A 127 6.76 -0.20 20.67
CA HIS A 127 6.02 -0.82 19.58
C HIS A 127 4.69 -1.39 20.08
N ASN A 128 4.68 -2.18 21.15
CA ASN A 128 3.46 -2.76 21.72
C ASN A 128 2.46 -1.69 22.20
N ILE A 129 2.95 -0.63 22.86
CA ILE A 129 2.11 0.53 23.25
C ILE A 129 1.47 1.16 22.02
N SER A 130 2.24 1.35 20.94
CA SER A 130 1.74 1.90 19.68
C SER A 130 0.68 1.00 19.05
N GLN A 131 0.93 -0.31 18.94
CA GLN A 131 -0.06 -1.27 18.42
C GLN A 131 -1.36 -1.21 19.22
N CYS A 132 -1.27 -1.26 20.55
CA CYS A 132 -2.44 -1.16 21.43
C CYS A 132 -3.17 0.19 21.33
N SER A 133 -2.42 1.29 21.28
CA SER A 133 -2.96 2.66 21.15
C SER A 133 -3.55 2.96 19.78
N ASN A 134 -3.27 2.14 18.77
CA ASN A 134 -3.87 2.22 17.44
C ASN A 134 -4.94 1.13 17.20
N GLY A 135 -5.11 0.19 18.13
CA GLY A 135 -6.06 -0.92 18.00
C GLY A 135 -5.59 -2.02 17.04
N TRP A 136 -4.30 -2.06 16.73
CA TRP A 136 -3.70 -3.03 15.84
C TRP A 136 -3.26 -4.29 16.60
N LYS A 137 -3.20 -5.42 15.88
CA LYS A 137 -2.74 -6.70 16.41
C LYS A 137 -1.41 -7.09 15.74
N PRO A 138 -0.46 -7.70 16.50
CA PRO A 138 -0.58 -8.09 17.90
C PRO A 138 -0.46 -6.90 18.88
N CYS A 139 -1.23 -6.96 19.96
CA CYS A 139 -1.17 -6.03 21.09
C CYS A 139 -1.31 -6.86 22.37
N ASP A 140 -0.26 -6.87 23.19
CA ASP A 140 -0.18 -7.63 24.43
C ASP A 140 -0.31 -6.71 25.64
N LEU A 141 -1.49 -6.71 26.27
CA LEU A 141 -1.78 -5.88 27.44
C LEU A 141 -1.03 -6.34 28.70
N SER A 142 -0.51 -7.57 28.72
CA SER A 142 0.26 -8.10 29.87
C SER A 142 1.64 -7.44 29.97
N ARG A 143 2.20 -6.97 28.84
CA ARG A 143 3.49 -6.27 28.76
C ARG A 143 3.43 -4.79 29.10
N LEU A 144 2.23 -4.26 29.35
CA LEU A 144 2.02 -2.85 29.69
C LEU A 144 2.06 -2.64 31.21
N ASN A 145 2.56 -1.50 31.66
CA ASN A 145 2.35 -1.06 33.04
C ASN A 145 0.94 -0.45 33.22
N THR A 146 0.58 -0.07 34.44
CA THR A 146 -0.75 0.49 34.72
C THR A 146 -1.02 1.79 33.97
N GLN A 147 -0.06 2.71 33.89
CA GLN A 147 -0.20 3.97 33.18
C GLN A 147 -0.40 3.75 31.67
N GLU A 148 0.36 2.82 31.08
CA GLU A 148 0.27 2.46 29.66
C GLU A 148 -1.05 1.77 29.33
N ARG A 149 -1.54 0.88 30.21
CA ARG A 149 -2.89 0.31 30.07
C ARG A 149 -3.97 1.38 30.12
N SER A 150 -3.87 2.34 31.03
CA SER A 150 -4.83 3.45 31.10
C SER A 150 -4.79 4.32 29.84
N ALA A 151 -3.59 4.63 29.32
CA ALA A 151 -3.43 5.42 28.09
C ALA A 151 -3.97 4.70 26.85
N THR A 152 -3.64 3.41 26.69
CA THR A 152 -4.13 2.58 25.57
C THR A 152 -5.65 2.39 25.63
N ALA A 153 -6.23 2.23 26.83
CA ALA A 153 -7.68 2.17 27.02
C ALA A 153 -8.38 3.50 26.68
N ALA A 154 -7.78 4.64 27.05
CA ALA A 154 -8.29 5.95 26.68
C ALA A 154 -8.25 6.15 25.15
N ALA A 155 -7.16 5.76 24.49
CA ALA A 155 -7.04 5.79 23.04
C ALA A 155 -8.08 4.88 22.36
N ASP A 156 -8.33 3.68 22.90
CA ASP A 156 -9.37 2.78 22.41
C ASP A 156 -10.77 3.39 22.52
N LYS A 157 -11.08 3.98 23.69
CA LYS A 157 -12.34 4.69 23.89
C LYS A 157 -12.49 5.84 22.89
N GLN A 158 -11.44 6.64 22.68
CA GLN A 158 -11.47 7.75 21.73
C GLN A 158 -11.72 7.27 20.29
N ARG A 159 -11.08 6.18 19.85
CA ARG A 159 -11.32 5.60 18.52
C ARG A 159 -12.76 5.14 18.36
N LYS A 160 -13.30 4.39 19.33
CA LYS A 160 -14.70 3.92 19.30
C LYS A 160 -15.70 5.07 19.21
N ILE A 161 -15.47 6.16 19.96
CA ILE A 161 -16.31 7.36 19.86
C ILE A 161 -16.16 8.01 18.49
N SER A 162 -14.94 8.10 17.96
CA SER A 162 -14.68 8.62 16.62
C SER A 162 -15.43 7.82 15.54
N ASP A 163 -15.41 6.50 15.63
CA ASP A 163 -16.15 5.62 14.71
C ASP A 163 -17.66 5.92 14.76
N CYS A 164 -18.21 6.09 15.97
CA CYS A 164 -19.61 6.50 16.15
C CYS A 164 -19.92 7.88 15.57
N VAL A 165 -19.06 8.85 15.85
CA VAL A 165 -19.18 10.22 15.33
C VAL A 165 -19.08 10.23 13.82
N ASN A 166 -18.30 9.35 13.20
CA ASN A 166 -18.16 9.26 11.74
C ASN A 166 -19.21 8.33 11.09
N GLY A 167 -19.94 7.55 11.88
CA GLY A 167 -20.95 6.62 11.37
C GLY A 167 -20.36 5.37 10.72
N ILE A 168 -19.23 4.89 11.24
CA ILE A 168 -18.62 3.62 10.85
C ILE A 168 -19.34 2.49 11.58
N ASP A 169 -19.59 1.37 10.89
CA ASP A 169 -20.34 0.21 11.41
C ASP A 169 -19.74 -0.41 12.68
N SER A 170 -18.47 -0.12 13.00
CA SER A 170 -17.78 -0.52 14.24
C SER A 170 -18.21 0.27 15.48
N CYS A 171 -19.16 1.19 15.38
CA CYS A 171 -19.64 1.99 16.50
C CYS A 171 -20.23 1.12 17.62
N ASP A 172 -19.51 1.04 18.74
CA ASP A 172 -19.95 0.39 19.96
C ASP A 172 -20.64 1.40 20.90
N HIS A 173 -21.96 1.29 21.00
CA HIS A 173 -22.78 2.15 21.85
C HIS A 173 -22.73 1.80 23.35
N VAL A 174 -22.10 0.68 23.74
CA VAL A 174 -22.24 0.10 25.09
C VAL A 174 -21.37 0.81 26.15
N SER A 175 -20.60 1.86 25.81
CA SER A 175 -19.70 2.53 26.76
C SER A 175 -19.60 4.06 26.62
N LEU A 176 -20.65 4.71 26.11
CA LEU A 176 -20.68 6.17 26.00
C LEU A 176 -21.18 6.82 27.30
N THR A 177 -20.50 7.87 27.74
CA THR A 177 -21.06 8.83 28.72
C THR A 177 -22.20 9.62 28.08
N ASN A 178 -23.03 10.28 28.88
CA ASN A 178 -24.12 11.11 28.36
C ASN A 178 -23.63 12.19 27.38
N ALA A 179 -22.49 12.84 27.67
CA ALA A 179 -21.91 13.85 26.78
C ALA A 179 -21.44 13.25 25.43
N GLU A 180 -20.83 12.06 25.47
CA GLU A 180 -20.40 11.34 24.27
C GLU A 180 -21.60 10.86 23.45
N ALA A 181 -22.64 10.34 24.10
CA ALA A 181 -23.88 9.92 23.44
C ALA A 181 -24.59 11.08 22.75
N THR A 182 -24.67 12.25 23.40
CA THR A 182 -25.20 13.48 22.79
C THR A 182 -24.39 13.88 21.56
N SER A 183 -23.05 13.93 21.66
CA SER A 183 -22.18 14.28 20.53
C SER A 183 -22.35 13.32 19.34
N VAL A 184 -22.44 12.02 19.60
CA VAL A 184 -22.69 11.00 18.57
C VAL A 184 -24.07 11.20 17.93
N SER A 185 -25.10 11.51 18.72
CA SER A 185 -26.45 11.75 18.21
C SER A 185 -26.53 13.00 17.34
N GLU A 186 -25.87 14.10 17.76
CA GLU A 186 -25.78 15.33 16.97
C GLU A 186 -25.07 15.10 15.64
N ALA A 187 -23.94 14.39 15.65
CA ALA A 187 -23.21 14.04 14.44
C ALA A 187 -24.06 13.17 13.50
N ARG A 188 -24.80 12.20 14.06
CA ARG A 188 -25.73 11.34 13.31
C ARG A 188 -26.84 12.17 12.66
N ASN A 189 -27.47 13.08 13.40
CA ASN A 189 -28.49 13.96 12.83
C ASN A 189 -27.93 14.87 11.74
N ALA A 190 -26.74 15.44 11.95
CA ALA A 190 -26.07 16.27 10.94
C ALA A 190 -25.80 15.50 9.63
N ARG A 191 -25.35 14.24 9.72
CA ARG A 191 -25.18 13.37 8.55
C ARG A 191 -26.50 13.06 7.87
N ASN A 192 -27.55 12.74 8.63
CA ASN A 192 -28.87 12.48 8.09
C ASN A 192 -29.42 13.70 7.35
N PHE A 193 -29.36 14.88 7.97
CA PHE A 193 -29.77 16.15 7.35
C PHE A 193 -28.99 16.47 6.08
N SER A 194 -27.66 16.21 6.08
CA SER A 194 -26.84 16.32 4.88
C SER A 194 -27.28 15.35 3.78
N ALA A 195 -27.54 14.07 4.11
CA ALA A 195 -28.04 13.10 3.14
C ALA A 195 -29.38 13.55 2.54
N CYS A 196 -30.30 14.07 3.37
CA CYS A 196 -31.59 14.57 2.92
C CYS A 196 -31.46 15.79 1.99
N THR A 197 -30.62 16.77 2.34
CA THR A 197 -30.41 17.96 1.50
C THR A 197 -29.69 17.66 0.18
N ASN A 198 -28.92 16.57 0.12
CA ASN A 198 -28.32 16.08 -1.12
C ASN A 198 -29.24 15.12 -1.91
N GLY A 199 -30.45 14.85 -1.43
CA GLY A 199 -31.40 13.95 -2.10
C GLY A 199 -30.99 12.48 -2.08
N TRP A 200 -30.18 12.05 -1.12
CA TRP A 200 -29.71 10.67 -1.02
C TRP A 200 -30.77 9.75 -0.40
N THR A 201 -30.82 8.50 -0.86
CA THR A 201 -31.79 7.49 -0.37
C THR A 201 -31.52 7.03 1.07
N THR A 202 -30.32 7.28 1.59
CA THR A 202 -29.95 7.01 2.99
C THR A 202 -30.55 8.03 3.97
N CYS A 203 -31.25 9.06 3.48
CA CYS A 203 -32.00 10.01 4.29
C CYS A 203 -33.18 9.33 5.00
N ASP A 204 -33.24 9.47 6.33
CA ASP A 204 -34.42 9.14 7.14
C ASP A 204 -35.12 10.45 7.58
N ARG A 205 -36.20 10.81 6.88
CA ARG A 205 -36.99 12.02 7.20
C ARG A 205 -37.62 11.98 8.58
N SER A 206 -37.85 10.79 9.14
CA SER A 206 -38.46 10.65 10.48
C SER A 206 -37.57 11.16 11.61
N LYS A 207 -36.27 11.36 11.34
CA LYS A 207 -35.27 11.84 12.30
C LYS A 207 -34.97 13.32 12.18
N LEU A 208 -35.59 14.01 11.22
CA LEU A 208 -35.41 15.45 11.06
C LEU A 208 -36.24 16.22 12.08
N THR A 209 -35.67 17.30 12.57
CA THR A 209 -36.41 18.33 13.28
C THR A 209 -37.36 19.06 12.33
N LEU A 210 -38.37 19.74 12.87
CA LEU A 210 -39.28 20.55 12.06
C LEU A 210 -38.57 21.64 11.25
N GLN A 211 -37.45 22.16 11.74
CA GLN A 211 -36.67 23.17 11.02
C GLN A 211 -35.87 22.53 9.87
N GLU A 212 -35.25 21.39 10.10
CA GLU A 212 -34.52 20.65 9.06
C GLU A 212 -35.46 20.18 7.95
N GLU A 213 -36.64 19.64 8.30
CA GLU A 213 -37.66 19.20 7.33
C GLU A 213 -38.10 20.35 6.41
N ARG A 214 -38.25 21.58 6.95
CA ARG A 214 -38.54 22.76 6.12
C ARG A 214 -37.43 23.05 5.11
N VAL A 215 -36.16 22.94 5.52
CA VAL A 215 -35.02 23.18 4.63
C VAL A 215 -34.93 22.09 3.55
N VAL A 216 -35.15 20.83 3.92
CA VAL A 216 -35.17 19.71 2.97
C VAL A 216 -36.33 19.90 1.97
N ALA A 217 -37.54 20.23 2.42
CA ALA A 217 -38.67 20.47 1.53
C ALA A 217 -38.43 21.63 0.52
N LEU A 218 -37.77 22.70 0.95
CA LEU A 218 -37.36 23.79 0.05
C LEU A 218 -36.32 23.31 -0.97
N THR A 219 -35.39 22.45 -0.54
CA THR A 219 -34.35 21.88 -1.41
C THR A 219 -34.96 20.93 -2.43
N ASP A 220 -35.86 20.04 -2.01
CA ASP A 220 -36.59 19.12 -2.88
C ASP A 220 -37.35 19.87 -3.97
N ARG A 221 -38.07 20.94 -3.58
CA ARG A 221 -38.79 21.80 -4.52
C ARG A 221 -37.85 22.45 -5.54
N ARG A 222 -36.70 22.97 -5.08
CA ARG A 222 -35.68 23.57 -5.95
C ARG A 222 -35.10 22.55 -6.94
N LEU A 223 -34.78 21.34 -6.46
CA LEU A 223 -34.25 20.26 -7.28
C LEU A 223 -35.28 19.81 -8.33
N ASN A 224 -36.54 19.67 -7.94
CA ASN A 224 -37.63 19.34 -8.87
C ASN A 224 -37.78 20.42 -9.96
N TYR A 225 -37.79 21.70 -9.57
CA TYR A 225 -37.87 22.80 -10.52
C TYR A 225 -36.70 22.78 -11.53
N SER A 226 -35.46 22.59 -11.05
CA SER A 226 -34.27 22.46 -11.91
C SER A 226 -34.38 21.26 -12.84
N ALA A 227 -34.85 20.11 -12.35
CA ALA A 227 -35.06 18.93 -13.17
C ALA A 227 -36.06 19.19 -14.31
N CYS A 228 -37.11 19.96 -14.04
CA CYS A 228 -38.08 20.38 -15.05
C CYS A 228 -37.51 21.39 -16.06
N GLU A 229 -36.68 22.33 -15.61
CA GLU A 229 -35.96 23.23 -16.53
C GLU A 229 -35.06 22.45 -17.50
N ASP A 230 -34.39 21.41 -17.00
CA ASP A 230 -33.42 20.59 -17.73
C ASP A 230 -34.05 19.45 -18.57
N ARG A 231 -35.38 19.28 -18.52
CA ARG A 231 -36.09 18.13 -19.14
C ARG A 231 -35.63 16.78 -18.61
N SER A 232 -35.20 16.74 -17.35
CA SER A 232 -34.84 15.50 -16.68
C SER A 232 -36.07 14.63 -16.47
N VAL A 233 -35.90 13.31 -16.59
CA VAL A 233 -36.94 12.32 -16.24
C VAL A 233 -37.32 12.36 -14.76
N ALA A 234 -36.51 12.98 -13.92
CA ALA A 234 -36.78 13.20 -12.51
C ALA A 234 -37.75 14.37 -12.24
N CYS A 235 -38.12 15.15 -13.26
CA CYS A 235 -39.11 16.21 -13.12
C CYS A 235 -40.50 15.62 -12.81
N ASP A 236 -41.07 16.06 -11.69
CA ASP A 236 -42.47 15.86 -11.35
C ASP A 236 -43.22 17.19 -11.43
N TYR A 237 -43.99 17.36 -12.50
CA TYR A 237 -44.81 18.55 -12.72
C TYR A 237 -45.89 18.77 -11.65
N SER A 238 -46.32 17.70 -10.94
CA SER A 238 -47.33 17.81 -9.90
C SER A 238 -46.83 18.50 -8.63
N LEU A 239 -45.51 18.54 -8.43
CA LEU A 239 -44.86 19.18 -7.29
C LEU A 239 -44.53 20.66 -7.54
N LEU A 240 -44.79 21.18 -8.74
CA LEU A 240 -44.57 22.57 -9.06
C LEU A 240 -45.65 23.46 -8.45
N THR A 241 -45.25 24.60 -7.91
CA THR A 241 -46.22 25.66 -7.61
C THR A 241 -46.74 26.29 -8.89
N LYS A 242 -47.91 26.95 -8.79
CA LYS A 242 -48.50 27.69 -9.93
C LYS A 242 -47.52 28.69 -10.55
N SER A 243 -46.72 29.38 -9.73
CA SER A 243 -45.73 30.34 -10.23
C SER A 243 -44.61 29.64 -11.00
N GLU A 244 -44.10 28.52 -10.50
CA GLU A 244 -43.05 27.75 -11.16
C GLU A 244 -43.53 27.13 -12.47
N ALA A 245 -44.74 26.57 -12.48
CA ALA A 245 -45.36 26.03 -13.69
C ALA A 245 -45.54 27.11 -14.77
N ASN A 246 -45.93 28.33 -14.38
CA ASN A 246 -46.06 29.46 -15.31
C ASN A 246 -44.71 29.89 -15.88
N LEU A 247 -43.63 29.90 -15.07
CA LEU A 247 -42.29 30.20 -15.56
C LEU A 247 -41.81 29.14 -16.56
N LEU A 248 -42.06 27.86 -16.26
CA LEU A 248 -41.73 26.75 -17.15
C LEU A 248 -42.55 26.75 -18.44
N GLN A 249 -43.79 27.24 -18.43
CA GLN A 249 -44.66 27.24 -19.60
C GLN A 249 -44.01 27.94 -20.81
N GLY A 250 -43.35 29.09 -20.59
CA GLY A 250 -42.66 29.80 -21.66
C GLY A 250 -41.48 29.01 -22.22
N ALA A 251 -40.69 28.37 -21.35
CA ALA A 251 -39.59 27.50 -21.76
C ALA A 251 -40.10 26.28 -22.54
N GLU A 252 -41.15 25.62 -22.07
CA GLU A 252 -41.78 24.47 -22.73
C GLU A 252 -42.36 24.83 -24.10
N GLN A 253 -43.03 25.98 -24.21
CA GLN A 253 -43.53 26.47 -25.49
C GLN A 253 -42.39 26.71 -26.48
N GLN A 254 -41.34 27.41 -26.04
CA GLN A 254 -40.17 27.66 -26.88
C GLN A 254 -39.46 26.38 -27.31
N ARG A 255 -39.42 25.36 -26.44
CA ARG A 255 -38.91 24.03 -26.75
C ARG A 255 -39.76 23.32 -27.80
N ASN A 256 -41.08 23.30 -27.62
CA ASN A 256 -42.02 22.71 -28.57
C ASN A 256 -41.90 23.38 -29.96
N PHE A 257 -41.91 24.71 -30.01
CA PHE A 257 -41.75 25.45 -31.26
C PHE A 257 -40.42 25.13 -31.95
N ASN A 258 -39.31 25.02 -31.20
CA ASN A 258 -38.02 24.63 -31.77
C ASN A 258 -38.01 23.19 -32.30
N ALA A 259 -38.65 22.24 -31.61
CA ALA A 259 -38.80 20.87 -32.08
C ALA A 259 -39.59 20.84 -33.40
N CYS A 260 -40.72 21.54 -33.47
CA CYS A 260 -41.53 21.66 -34.68
C CYS A 260 -40.76 22.33 -35.83
N ARG A 261 -39.98 23.38 -35.52
CA ARG A 261 -39.21 24.14 -36.50
C ARG A 261 -38.03 23.36 -37.06
N THR A 262 -37.37 22.55 -36.24
CA THR A 262 -36.18 21.77 -36.65
C THR A 262 -36.54 20.39 -37.17
N GLY A 263 -37.69 19.84 -36.78
CA GLY A 263 -38.07 18.45 -37.05
C GLY A 263 -37.36 17.44 -36.14
N TYR A 264 -36.65 17.90 -35.10
CA TYR A 264 -35.92 17.05 -34.16
C TYR A 264 -36.61 17.03 -32.79
N GLY A 265 -36.88 15.83 -32.27
CA GLY A 265 -37.63 15.62 -31.03
C GLY A 265 -39.15 15.58 -31.22
N TYR A 266 -39.88 15.53 -30.12
CA TYR A 266 -41.35 15.52 -30.14
C TYR A 266 -41.90 16.94 -30.34
N CYS A 267 -42.81 17.10 -31.30
CA CYS A 267 -43.52 18.33 -31.61
C CYS A 267 -45.02 18.11 -31.43
N ASP A 268 -45.64 18.92 -30.57
CA ASP A 268 -47.09 18.98 -30.40
C ASP A 268 -47.64 20.22 -31.10
N LEU A 269 -48.29 20.02 -32.24
CA LEU A 269 -48.85 21.11 -33.05
C LEU A 269 -49.97 21.86 -32.32
N PHE A 270 -50.68 21.21 -31.39
CA PHE A 270 -51.77 21.85 -30.64
C PHE A 270 -51.26 22.81 -29.55
N ARG A 271 -49.95 22.76 -29.25
CA ARG A 271 -49.30 23.64 -28.27
C ARG A 271 -48.54 24.81 -28.90
N LEU A 272 -48.70 25.04 -30.20
CA LEU A 272 -48.18 26.22 -30.88
C LEU A 272 -49.16 27.39 -30.75
N THR A 273 -48.63 28.60 -30.58
CA THR A 273 -49.43 29.81 -30.85
C THR A 273 -49.80 29.88 -32.34
N GLU A 274 -50.83 30.65 -32.66
CA GLU A 274 -51.21 30.93 -34.06
C GLU A 274 -50.01 31.42 -34.88
N ARG A 275 -49.21 32.34 -34.33
CA ARG A 275 -48.01 32.86 -34.98
C ARG A 275 -46.98 31.77 -35.25
N GLU A 276 -46.69 30.94 -34.26
CA GLU A 276 -45.74 29.83 -34.40
C GLU A 276 -46.23 28.82 -35.44
N ALA A 277 -47.51 28.45 -35.41
CA ALA A 277 -48.12 27.53 -36.37
C ALA A 277 -48.01 28.04 -37.82
N HIS A 278 -48.25 29.33 -38.05
CA HIS A 278 -48.06 29.95 -39.37
C HIS A 278 -46.62 29.84 -39.87
N ILE A 279 -45.62 30.05 -39.00
CA ILE A 279 -44.19 29.93 -39.36
C ILE A 279 -43.86 28.48 -39.77
N ILE A 280 -44.35 27.50 -39.01
CA ILE A 280 -44.12 26.08 -39.32
C ILE A 280 -44.78 25.68 -40.64
N ALA A 281 -46.03 26.11 -40.88
CA ALA A 281 -46.77 25.80 -42.11
C ALA A 281 -46.14 26.43 -43.37
N ALA A 282 -45.59 27.63 -43.27
CA ALA A 282 -44.87 28.27 -44.38
C ALA A 282 -43.59 27.49 -44.74
N LYS A 283 -42.88 26.95 -43.74
CA LYS A 283 -41.68 26.13 -43.96
C LYS A 283 -42.01 24.81 -44.67
N SER A 284 -43.07 24.10 -44.25
CA SER A 284 -43.44 22.83 -44.88
C SER A 284 -43.83 22.97 -46.34
N GLN A 285 -44.49 24.08 -46.72
CA GLN A 285 -44.82 24.38 -48.11
C GLN A 285 -43.59 24.71 -48.97
N SER A 286 -42.54 25.29 -48.39
CA SER A 286 -41.29 25.59 -49.09
C SER A 286 -40.40 24.37 -49.36
N ALA A 287 -40.59 23.27 -48.61
CA ALA A 287 -39.82 22.02 -48.77
C ALA A 287 -40.42 21.05 -49.81
N ILE A 288 -41.59 21.36 -50.38
CA ILE A 288 -42.33 20.50 -51.34
C ILE A 288 -42.17 21.01 -52.80
N LYS A 289 -41.44 22.12 -53.02
CA LYS A 289 -41.05 22.60 -54.36
C LYS A 289 -39.61 22.19 -54.68
#